data_AF-A0A349H340-F1
#
_entry.id   AF-A0A349H340-F1
#
_cell.length_a   1.000
_cell.length_b   1.000
_cell.length_c   1.000
_cell.angle_alpha   90.00
_cell.angle_beta   90.00
_cell.angle_gamma   90.00
#
_symmetry.space_group_name_H-M   'P 1'
#
loop_
_entity.id
_entity.type
_entity.pdbx_description
1 polymer ?
#
loop_
_entity_poly.entity_id
_entity_poly.type
_entity_poly.pdbx_seq_one_letter_code
_entity_poly.pdbx_strand_id
1 'polypeptide(L)' 'MDFLCVNTPDTIFDKVLELGRRFRKSAKGYALGSGNSIPDYVPIENYLAMIRAAQVLRTQDA' A
#
# COMPACT_ATOMS: atom_id res chain seq x y z
N MET A 1 -11.77 3.77 5.91
CA MET A 1 -11.94 4.43 4.58
C MET A 1 -11.06 5.68 4.45
N ASP A 2 -10.30 5.98 5.49
CA ASP A 2 -9.63 7.23 5.82
C ASP A 2 -8.14 6.99 6.11
N PHE A 3 -7.67 5.75 6.03
CA PHE A 3 -6.31 5.37 6.40
C PHE A 3 -5.25 6.15 5.63
N LEU A 4 -5.45 6.35 4.31
CA LEU A 4 -4.57 7.17 3.47
C LEU A 4 -4.65 8.68 3.81
N CYS A 5 -5.69 9.15 4.48
CA CYS A 5 -5.87 10.56 4.81
C CYS A 5 -5.30 10.91 6.21
N VAL A 6 -5.38 9.98 7.17
CA VAL A 6 -5.11 10.27 8.59
C VAL A 6 -3.77 9.74 9.10
N ASN A 7 -3.05 8.94 8.30
CA ASN A 7 -1.77 8.35 8.71
C ASN A 7 -0.59 9.00 7.99
N THR A 8 0.61 8.66 8.47
CA THR A 8 1.86 9.09 7.85
C THR A 8 2.24 8.22 6.65
N PRO A 9 3.07 8.73 5.72
CA PRO A 9 3.59 7.95 4.60
C PRO A 9 4.27 6.65 5.06
N ASP A 10 5.06 6.70 6.13
CA ASP A 10 5.78 5.54 6.66
C ASP A 10 4.82 4.47 7.18
N THR A 11 3.80 4.89 7.93
CA THR A 11 2.75 3.98 8.43
C THR A 11 2.03 3.28 7.29
N ILE A 12 1.76 4.00 6.20
CA ILE A 12 1.12 3.44 5.01
C ILE A 12 2.04 2.45 4.30
N PHE A 13 3.30 2.83 4.11
CA PHE A 13 4.30 1.99 3.48
C PHE A 13 4.46 0.65 4.23
N ASP A 14 4.65 0.72 5.55
CA ASP A 14 4.82 -0.45 6.41
C ASP A 14 3.57 -1.32 6.40
N LYS A 15 2.38 -0.71 6.43
CA LYS A 15 1.13 -1.46 6.40
C LYS A 15 0.96 -2.24 5.10
N VAL A 16 1.28 -1.62 3.96
CA VAL A 16 1.20 -2.27 2.65
C VAL A 16 2.20 -3.41 2.55
N LEU A 17 3.44 -3.25 3.06
CA LEU A 17 4.43 -4.32 3.10
C LEU A 17 3.98 -5.48 3.98
N GLU A 18 3.47 -5.20 5.18
CA GLU A 18 2.97 -6.19 6.13
C GLU A 18 1.87 -7.05 5.49
N LEU A 19 0.82 -6.39 4.98
CA LEU A 19 -0.32 -7.07 4.36
C LEU A 19 0.08 -7.79 3.08
N GLY A 20 0.90 -7.15 2.23
CA GLY A 20 1.37 -7.73 0.98
C GLY A 20 2.14 -9.02 1.20
N ARG A 21 3.12 -9.03 2.12
CA ARG A 21 3.87 -10.25 2.48
C ARG A 21 2.96 -11.32 3.05
N ARG A 22 2.06 -10.94 3.97
CA ARG A 22 1.12 -11.88 4.60
C ARG A 22 0.22 -12.55 3.56
N PHE A 23 -0.44 -11.78 2.71
CA PHE A 23 -1.39 -12.32 1.75
C PHE A 23 -0.71 -13.06 0.59
N ARG A 24 0.44 -12.59 0.10
CA ARG A 24 1.23 -13.33 -0.92
C ARG A 24 1.82 -14.64 -0.41
N LYS A 25 2.06 -14.77 0.89
CA LYS A 25 2.47 -16.05 1.47
C LYS A 25 1.31 -17.05 1.47
N SER A 26 0.09 -16.60 1.76
CA SER A 26 -1.10 -17.46 1.81
C SER A 26 -1.76 -17.69 0.45
N ALA A 27 -1.59 -16.76 -0.49
CA ALA A 27 -2.18 -16.77 -1.83
C ALA A 27 -1.08 -16.48 -2.83
N LYS A 28 -1.09 -17.08 -4.03
CA LYS A 28 -0.07 -16.85 -5.08
C LYS A 28 -0.13 -15.45 -5.73
N GLY A 29 -0.55 -14.44 -4.99
CA GLY A 29 -0.72 -13.07 -5.46
C GLY A 29 -1.37 -12.17 -4.42
N TYR A 30 -1.29 -10.86 -4.65
CA TYR A 30 -1.95 -9.85 -3.84
C TYR A 30 -2.31 -8.64 -4.71
N ALA A 31 -3.61 -8.34 -4.78
CA ALA A 31 -4.12 -7.15 -5.45
C ALA A 31 -4.18 -6.01 -4.43
N LEU A 32 -3.37 -4.98 -4.63
CA LEU A 32 -3.34 -3.79 -3.79
C LEU A 32 -4.27 -2.72 -4.37
N GLY A 33 -5.06 -2.09 -3.51
CA GLY A 33 -5.84 -0.90 -3.83
C GLY A 33 -6.19 -0.13 -2.57
N SER A 34 -6.59 1.13 -2.74
CA SER A 34 -7.03 2.04 -1.66
C SER A 34 -8.40 1.69 -1.07
N GLY A 35 -9.09 0.70 -1.64
CA GLY A 35 -10.46 0.31 -1.27
C GLY A 35 -11.55 1.27 -1.77
N ASN A 36 -11.18 2.47 -2.25
CA ASN A 36 -12.04 3.48 -2.87
C ASN A 36 -11.22 4.30 -3.91
N SER A 37 -11.84 5.26 -4.59
CA SER A 37 -11.14 6.27 -5.40
C SER A 37 -10.11 7.06 -4.57
N ILE A 38 -9.22 7.80 -5.25
CA ILE A 38 -8.27 8.73 -4.64
C ILE A 38 -8.70 10.17 -4.97
N PRO A 39 -9.40 10.87 -4.07
CA PRO A 39 -9.76 12.28 -4.28
C PRO A 39 -8.62 13.23 -3.93
N ASP A 40 -8.73 14.49 -4.33
CA ASP A 40 -7.70 15.54 -4.17
C ASP A 40 -7.31 15.84 -2.71
N TYR A 41 -8.16 15.49 -1.74
CA TYR A 41 -7.84 15.66 -0.32
C TYR A 41 -6.92 14.58 0.24
N VAL A 42 -6.63 13.52 -0.52
CA VAL A 42 -5.68 12.49 -0.10
C VAL A 42 -4.27 13.05 -0.23
N PRO A 43 -3.45 13.04 0.84
CA PRO A 43 -2.07 13.51 0.74
C PRO A 43 -1.29 12.74 -0.33
N ILE A 44 -0.60 13.46 -1.21
CA ILE A 44 0.10 12.87 -2.36
C ILE A 44 1.21 11.93 -1.87
N GLU A 45 1.94 12.32 -0.83
CA GLU A 45 3.00 11.54 -0.20
C GLU A 45 2.49 10.19 0.33
N ASN A 46 1.25 10.14 0.81
CA ASN A 46 0.59 8.95 1.32
C ASN A 46 0.24 7.98 0.18
N TYR A 47 -0.32 8.50 -0.91
CA TYR A 47 -0.55 7.70 -2.12
C TYR A 47 0.77 7.17 -2.71
N LEU A 48 1.79 8.02 -2.81
CA LEU A 48 3.11 7.61 -3.29
C LEU A 48 3.80 6.58 -2.38
N ALA A 49 3.60 6.65 -1.06
CA ALA A 49 4.07 5.63 -0.13
C ALA A 49 3.42 4.26 -0.40
N MET A 50 2.12 4.22 -0.62
CA MET A 50 1.39 3.00 -1.00
C MET A 50 1.96 2.38 -2.29
N ILE A 51 2.20 3.20 -3.33
CA ILE A 51 2.77 2.73 -4.61
C ILE A 51 4.21 2.23 -4.45
N ARG A 52 5.05 2.95 -3.68
CA ARG A 52 6.43 2.53 -3.40
C ARG A 52 6.48 1.17 -2.70
N ALA A 53 5.62 0.94 -1.71
CA ALA A 53 5.53 -0.37 -1.06
C ALA A 53 5.13 -1.47 -2.05
N ALA A 54 4.20 -1.19 -2.97
CA ALA A 54 3.82 -2.13 -4.03
C ALA A 54 4.98 -2.49 -4.96
N GLN A 55 5.82 -1.52 -5.32
CA GLN A 55 7.02 -1.73 -6.14
C GLN A 55 8.04 -2.61 -5.41
N VAL A 56 8.32 -2.33 -4.14
CA VAL A 56 9.21 -3.15 -3.30
C VAL A 56 8.72 -4.60 -3.24
N LEU A 57 7.43 -4.80 -3.03
CA LEU A 57 6.85 -6.14 -3.03
C LEU A 57 7.08 -6.84 -4.38
N ARG A 58 6.94 -6.15 -5.52
CA ARG A 58 7.17 -6.75 -6.84
C ARG A 58 8.63 -7.13 -7.07
N THR A 59 9.58 -6.34 -6.58
CA THR A 59 11.02 -6.63 -6.74
C THR A 59 11.50 -7.79 -5.86
N GLN A 60 10.78 -8.12 -4.79
CA GLN A 60 11.11 -9.27 -3.92
C GLN A 60 10.78 -10.63 -4.57
N ASP A 61 9.93 -10.64 -5.60
CA ASP A 61 9.53 -11.84 -6.34
C ASP A 61 10.32 -12.01 -7.67
N ALA A 62 11.27 -11.12 -7.97
CA ALA A 62 12.06 -11.08 -9.20
C ALA A 62 13.42 -11.79 -9.07
#